data_AF-F0JCD2-F1
#
_entry.id   AF-F0JCD2-F1
#
_cell.length_a   1.000
_cell.length_b   1.000
_cell.length_c   1.000
_cell.angle_alpha   90.00
_cell.angle_beta   90.00
_cell.angle_gamma   90.00
#
_symmetry.space_group_name_H-M   'P 1'
#
loop_
_entity.id
_entity.type
_entity.pdbx_description
1 polymer ?
#
loop_
_entity_poly.entity_id
_entity_poly.type
_entity_poly.pdbx_seq_one_letter_code
_entity_poly.pdbx_strand_id
1 'polypeptide(L)'
;MYNYQTNKCMHVAVKDGEALGRILNRLEAGETGEAAPAGPGDLERRTSPRWPVMLSGLVQVLKTSGEIMVFSVQIRNISIQGMLLEFMDKGHVFAGMLQQIEGLSVTFMLDDAMVTLECLPRRIVLDEPVEVGVEVSDESDDKARIQRFLM
;
A
#
# COMPACT_ATOMS: atom_id res chain seq x y z
N MET A 1 -16.67 24.54 -15.26
CA MET A 1 -15.88 23.61 -16.09
C MET A 1 -14.43 23.83 -15.68
N TYR A 2 -13.89 23.01 -14.77
CA TYR A 2 -12.53 23.20 -14.26
C TYR A 2 -11.62 22.12 -14.85
N ASN A 3 -10.59 22.58 -15.56
CA ASN A 3 -9.63 21.78 -16.30
C ASN A 3 -8.35 21.71 -15.47
N TYR A 4 -8.06 20.57 -14.84
CA TYR A 4 -6.82 20.35 -14.09
C TYR A 4 -5.85 19.55 -14.95
N GLN A 5 -5.00 20.25 -15.71
CA GLN A 5 -3.77 19.69 -16.26
C GLN A 5 -2.58 20.35 -15.58
N THR A 6 -1.93 19.64 -14.66
CA THR A 6 -0.50 19.85 -14.41
C THR A 6 0.14 18.58 -13.83
N ASN A 7 0.65 17.71 -14.70
CA ASN A 7 1.62 16.69 -14.32
C ASN A 7 2.94 17.38 -13.98
N LYS A 8 3.27 17.49 -12.69
CA LYS A 8 4.61 17.90 -12.25
C LYS A 8 5.38 16.64 -11.86
N CYS A 9 6.32 16.25 -12.73
CA CYS A 9 7.34 15.25 -12.41
C CYS A 9 8.17 15.74 -11.21
N MET A 10 8.20 14.97 -10.13
CA MET A 10 8.94 15.32 -8.92
C MET A 10 10.25 14.53 -8.90
N HIS A 11 11.38 15.21 -9.05
CA HIS A 11 12.70 14.62 -8.87
C HIS A 11 13.04 14.56 -7.38
N VAL A 12 13.17 13.36 -6.84
CA VAL A 12 13.65 13.13 -5.47
C VAL A 12 15.16 12.97 -5.51
N ALA A 13 15.89 13.93 -4.94
CA ALA A 13 17.32 13.80 -4.71
C ALA A 13 17.55 13.04 -3.38
N VAL A 14 18.06 11.82 -3.46
CA VAL A 14 18.44 11.03 -2.29
C VAL A 14 19.78 11.56 -1.78
N LYS A 15 19.80 12.09 -0.55
CA LYS A 15 20.95 12.83 0.01
C LYS A 15 22.03 11.94 0.65
N ASP A 16 21.77 10.66 0.87
CA ASP A 16 22.72 9.75 1.53
C ASP A 16 22.96 8.47 0.73
N GLY A 17 24.13 8.39 0.11
CA GLY A 17 24.56 7.23 -0.68
C GLY A 17 24.71 5.93 0.13
N GLU A 18 24.84 6.02 1.45
CA GLU A 18 24.91 4.83 2.31
C GLU A 18 23.57 4.08 2.45
N ALA A 19 22.43 4.80 2.39
CA ALA A 19 21.12 4.19 2.53
C ALA A 19 20.78 3.29 1.35
N LEU A 20 21.24 3.67 0.15
CA LEU A 20 21.01 2.93 -1.10
C LEU A 20 21.81 1.62 -1.14
N GLY A 21 23.02 1.61 -0.58
CA GLY A 21 23.86 0.41 -0.47
C GLY A 21 23.27 -0.66 0.46
N ARG A 22 22.59 -0.26 1.55
CA ARG A 22 21.93 -1.21 2.46
C ARG A 22 20.66 -1.83 1.85
N ILE A 23 19.97 -1.10 0.98
CA ILE A 23 18.77 -1.59 0.29
C ILE A 23 19.13 -2.62 -0.79
N LEU A 24 20.19 -2.35 -1.58
CA LEU A 24 20.68 -3.29 -2.59
C LEU A 24 21.18 -4.61 -1.97
N ASN A 25 21.94 -4.54 -0.88
CA ASN A 25 22.45 -5.73 -0.19
C ASN A 25 21.36 -6.60 0.45
N ARG A 26 20.19 -6.03 0.79
CA ARG A 26 19.04 -6.79 1.29
C ARG A 26 18.24 -7.48 0.18
N LEU A 27 18.25 -6.93 -1.04
CA LEU A 27 17.57 -7.52 -2.19
C LEU A 27 18.31 -8.74 -2.75
N GLU A 28 19.64 -8.78 -2.66
CA GLU A 28 20.45 -9.94 -3.08
C GLU A 28 20.42 -11.11 -2.08
N ALA A 29 20.05 -10.88 -0.81
CA ALA A 29 20.07 -11.89 0.24
C ALA A 29 18.68 -12.54 0.52
N GLY A 30 17.64 -12.18 -0.23
CA GLY A 30 16.24 -12.49 0.08
C GLY A 30 15.58 -13.65 -0.67
N GLU A 31 16.31 -14.44 -1.46
CA GLU A 31 15.76 -15.65 -2.10
C GLU A 31 15.86 -16.88 -1.18
N THR A 32 15.12 -16.89 -0.06
CA THR A 32 14.65 -18.12 0.63
C THR A 32 13.83 -17.75 1.86
N GLY A 33 12.53 -17.56 1.67
CA GLY A 33 11.56 -17.46 2.77
C GLY A 33 10.30 -18.21 2.37
N GLU A 34 10.21 -19.48 2.74
CA GLU A 34 9.00 -20.30 2.58
C GLU A 34 7.82 -19.62 3.28
N ALA A 35 6.75 -19.39 2.52
CA ALA A 35 5.47 -18.91 3.05
C ALA A 35 4.87 -19.98 3.96
N ALA A 36 4.60 -19.64 5.23
CA ALA A 36 3.90 -20.52 6.15
C ALA A 36 2.45 -20.79 5.67
N PRO A 37 1.96 -22.04 5.76
CA PRO A 37 0.61 -22.37 5.34
C PRO A 37 -0.44 -21.77 6.29
N ALA A 38 -1.47 -21.15 5.72
CA ALA A 38 -2.60 -20.58 6.45
C ALA A 38 -3.39 -21.68 7.19
N GLY A 39 -3.70 -21.45 8.47
CA GLY A 39 -4.48 -22.36 9.30
C GLY A 39 -5.95 -22.47 8.85
N PRO A 40 -6.62 -23.60 9.12
CA PRO A 40 -7.93 -23.96 8.55
C PRO A 40 -9.12 -23.12 9.03
N GLY A 41 -8.93 -22.13 9.91
CA GLY A 41 -10.00 -21.27 10.42
C GLY A 41 -10.14 -19.91 9.71
N ASP A 42 -9.22 -19.59 8.78
CA ASP A 42 -9.09 -18.24 8.22
C ASP A 42 -9.81 -18.04 6.86
N LEU A 43 -10.38 -19.13 6.32
CA LEU A 43 -11.07 -19.18 5.03
C LEU A 43 -12.56 -18.81 5.11
N GLU A 44 -13.20 -18.93 6.28
CA GLU A 44 -14.68 -18.98 6.37
C GLU A 44 -15.38 -17.61 6.48
N ARG A 45 -14.64 -16.52 6.73
CA ARG A 45 -15.21 -15.16 6.82
C ARG A 45 -14.91 -14.27 5.61
N ARG A 46 -14.13 -14.77 4.65
CA ARG A 46 -13.60 -13.94 3.55
C ARG A 46 -14.48 -14.09 2.32
N THR A 47 -15.04 -12.96 1.87
CA THR A 47 -15.88 -12.89 0.67
C THR A 47 -15.08 -12.94 -0.64
N SER A 48 -13.75 -12.73 -0.60
CA SER A 48 -12.88 -12.84 -1.76
C SER A 48 -11.52 -13.47 -1.41
N PRO A 49 -10.93 -14.27 -2.32
CA PRO A 49 -9.58 -14.78 -2.16
C PRO A 49 -8.57 -13.62 -2.15
N ARG A 50 -7.49 -13.77 -1.39
CA ARG A 50 -6.36 -12.83 -1.34
C ARG A 50 -5.16 -13.49 -1.98
N TRP A 51 -4.57 -12.82 -2.95
CA TRP A 51 -3.37 -13.27 -3.63
C TRP A 51 -2.15 -12.70 -2.93
N PRO A 52 -1.18 -13.54 -2.51
CA PRO A 52 0.07 -13.06 -1.97
C PRO A 52 0.86 -12.37 -3.07
N VAL A 53 1.32 -11.15 -2.80
CA VAL A 53 2.13 -10.33 -3.72
C VAL A 53 3.20 -9.60 -2.93
N MET A 54 4.24 -9.11 -3.60
CA MET A 54 5.18 -8.15 -3.02
C MET A 54 5.35 -6.99 -3.99
N LEU A 55 4.48 -5.98 -3.84
CA LEU A 55 4.51 -4.77 -4.67
C LEU A 55 4.90 -3.58 -3.82
N SER A 56 5.81 -2.75 -4.32
CA SER A 56 6.10 -1.46 -3.70
C SER A 56 4.99 -0.46 -4.05
N GLY A 57 4.55 0.31 -3.05
CA GLY A 57 3.52 1.31 -3.22
C GLY A 57 3.75 2.55 -2.38
N LEU A 58 2.91 3.56 -2.63
CA LEU A 58 2.82 4.79 -1.87
C LEU A 58 1.42 4.90 -1.28
N VAL A 59 1.33 5.21 0.00
CA VAL A 59 0.07 5.59 0.66
C VAL A 59 0.05 7.11 0.78
N GLN A 60 -0.95 7.75 0.19
CA GLN A 60 -1.23 9.16 0.42
C GLN A 60 -2.37 9.29 1.42
N VAL A 61 -2.17 10.09 2.45
CA VAL A 61 -3.15 10.38 3.49
C VAL A 61 -3.52 11.85 3.43
N LEU A 62 -4.80 12.15 3.24
CA LEU A 62 -5.38 13.48 3.40
C LEU A 62 -5.92 13.59 4.82
N LYS A 63 -5.42 14.57 5.57
CA LYS A 63 -5.86 14.85 6.93
C LYS A 63 -6.99 15.89 6.95
N THR A 64 -7.79 15.91 8.02
CA THR A 64 -8.81 16.94 8.30
C THR A 64 -8.27 18.37 8.32
N SER A 65 -6.98 18.54 8.58
CA SER A 65 -6.31 19.84 8.49
C SER A 65 -6.07 20.33 7.05
N GLY A 66 -6.33 19.49 6.04
CA GLY A 66 -5.94 19.70 4.65
C GLY A 66 -4.47 19.33 4.35
N GLU A 67 -3.74 18.81 5.33
CA GLU A 67 -2.37 18.34 5.15
C GLU A 67 -2.35 16.99 4.40
N ILE A 68 -1.41 16.85 3.46
CA ILE A 68 -1.19 15.61 2.72
C ILE A 68 0.14 14.99 3.17
N MET A 69 0.09 13.73 3.57
CA MET A 69 1.27 12.95 3.95
C MET A 69 1.43 11.75 3.03
N VAL A 70 2.66 11.37 2.72
CA VAL A 70 2.98 10.24 1.82
C VAL A 70 3.91 9.27 2.52
N PHE A 71 3.57 7.98 2.48
CA PHE A 71 4.31 6.89 3.09
C PHE A 71 4.68 5.84 2.05
N SER A 72 5.90 5.32 2.12
CA SER A 72 6.28 4.13 1.37
C SER A 72 5.75 2.88 2.07
N VAL A 73 5.15 1.99 1.30
CA VAL A 73 4.61 0.72 1.79
C VAL A 73 4.99 -0.44 0.89
N GLN A 74 4.98 -1.65 1.46
CA GLN A 74 4.96 -2.89 0.70
C GLN A 74 3.55 -3.51 0.78
N ILE A 75 2.99 -3.86 -0.36
CA ILE A 75 1.73 -4.57 -0.46
C ILE A 75 2.05 -6.06 -0.38
N ARG A 76 1.56 -6.73 0.67
CA ARG A 76 1.84 -8.14 1.00
C ARG A 76 0.79 -9.10 0.45
N ASN A 77 -0.43 -8.61 0.31
CA ASN A 77 -1.50 -9.31 -0.40
C ASN A 77 -2.51 -8.32 -0.96
N ILE A 78 -3.18 -8.73 -2.03
CA ILE A 78 -4.21 -7.97 -2.73
C ILE A 78 -5.43 -8.86 -2.99
N SER A 79 -6.60 -8.26 -2.96
CA SER A 79 -7.88 -8.81 -3.40
C SER A 79 -8.70 -7.70 -4.03
N ILE A 80 -9.82 -8.04 -4.66
CA ILE A 80 -10.76 -7.07 -5.23
C ILE A 80 -11.32 -6.13 -4.15
N GLN A 81 -11.39 -6.59 -2.90
CA GLN A 81 -12.00 -5.85 -1.79
C GLN A 81 -10.97 -5.10 -0.94
N GLY A 82 -9.68 -5.39 -1.04
CA GLY A 82 -8.73 -4.86 -0.07
C GLY A 82 -7.32 -5.39 -0.19
N MET A 83 -6.44 -4.80 0.59
CA MET A 83 -5.00 -5.03 0.54
C MET A 83 -4.44 -5.08 1.97
N LEU A 84 -3.32 -5.77 2.13
CA LEU A 84 -2.49 -5.67 3.33
C LEU A 84 -1.25 -4.84 3.00
N LEU A 85 -1.10 -3.73 3.69
CA LEU A 85 0.02 -2.80 3.55
C LEU A 85 0.96 -2.96 4.73
N GLU A 86 2.25 -2.99 4.45
CA GLU A 86 3.33 -3.01 5.43
C GLU A 86 4.09 -1.69 5.31
N PHE A 87 4.14 -0.92 6.39
CA PHE A 87 4.82 0.38 6.40
C PHE A 87 6.31 0.17 6.68
N MET A 88 7.13 0.46 5.66
CA MET A 88 8.58 0.24 5.71
C MET A 88 9.28 1.25 6.63
N ASP A 89 8.70 2.45 6.78
CA ASP A 89 9.18 3.51 7.66
C ASP A 89 8.00 4.31 8.21
N LYS A 90 8.15 4.91 9.40
CA LYS A 90 7.17 5.82 10.02
C LYS A 90 5.74 5.29 10.16
N GLY A 91 5.55 3.97 10.23
CA GLY A 91 4.22 3.37 10.47
C GLY A 91 3.55 3.85 11.77
N HIS A 92 4.35 4.16 12.80
CA HIS A 92 3.86 4.76 14.04
C HIS A 92 3.25 6.16 13.84
N VAL A 93 3.74 6.93 12.85
CA VAL A 93 3.18 8.24 12.50
C VAL A 93 1.81 8.04 11.84
N PHE A 94 1.69 7.06 10.94
CA PHE A 94 0.41 6.67 10.35
C PHE A 94 -0.61 6.21 11.41
N ALA A 95 -0.18 5.39 12.36
CA ALA A 95 -1.04 4.97 13.47
C ALA A 95 -1.55 6.16 14.31
N GLY A 96 -0.68 7.15 14.57
CA GLY A 96 -1.02 8.34 15.33
C GLY A 96 -2.03 9.28 14.64
N MET A 97 -2.21 9.19 13.32
CA MET A 97 -3.10 10.08 12.56
C MET A 97 -4.46 9.48 12.20
N LEU A 98 -4.77 8.25 12.61
CA LEU A 98 -5.97 7.54 12.15
C LEU A 98 -7.28 8.30 12.33
N GLN A 99 -7.43 9.00 13.45
CA GLN A 99 -8.63 9.79 13.75
C GLN A 99 -8.73 11.08 12.93
N GLN A 100 -7.66 11.43 12.22
CA GLN A 100 -7.55 12.65 11.41
C GLN A 100 -7.58 12.34 9.91
N ILE A 101 -7.70 11.07 9.50
CA ILE A 101 -7.73 10.68 8.09
C ILE A 101 -9.10 11.00 7.50
N GLU A 102 -9.14 11.89 6.51
CA GLU A 102 -10.32 12.14 5.67
C GLU A 102 -10.29 11.33 4.38
N GLY A 103 -9.09 11.11 3.83
CA GLY A 103 -8.90 10.34 2.61
C GLY A 103 -7.61 9.53 2.68
N LEU A 104 -7.66 8.32 2.13
CA LEU A 104 -6.49 7.47 1.99
C LEU A 104 -6.50 6.87 0.59
N SER A 105 -5.39 7.04 -0.13
CA SER A 105 -5.20 6.37 -1.42
C SER A 105 -3.90 5.59 -1.44
N VAL A 106 -3.93 4.49 -2.19
CA VAL A 106 -2.78 3.59 -2.39
C VAL A 106 -2.42 3.61 -3.87
N THR A 107 -1.19 4.01 -4.18
CA THR A 107 -0.65 4.04 -5.55
C THR A 107 0.45 3.02 -5.71
N PHE A 108 0.40 2.20 -6.76
CA PHE A 108 1.43 1.20 -7.05
C PHE A 108 1.50 0.92 -8.56
N MET A 109 2.55 0.21 -8.98
CA MET A 109 2.71 -0.22 -10.37
C MET A 109 2.15 -1.63 -10.55
N LEU A 110 1.38 -1.82 -11.61
CA LEU A 110 0.80 -3.10 -12.02
C LEU A 110 0.90 -3.20 -13.55
N ASP A 111 1.63 -4.19 -14.06
CA ASP A 111 1.85 -4.40 -15.51
C ASP A 111 2.28 -3.10 -16.24
N ASP A 112 3.29 -2.42 -15.72
CA ASP A 112 3.82 -1.13 -16.21
C ASP A 112 2.83 0.06 -16.19
N ALA A 113 1.63 -0.14 -15.63
CA ALA A 113 0.66 0.92 -15.41
C ALA A 113 0.64 1.36 -13.93
N MET A 114 0.57 2.67 -13.71
CA MET A 114 0.28 3.21 -12.38
C MET A 114 -1.21 3.02 -12.08
N VAL A 115 -1.50 2.45 -10.91
CA VAL A 115 -2.84 2.21 -10.38
C VAL A 115 -2.97 3.00 -9.09
N THR A 116 -4.07 3.74 -8.91
CA THR A 116 -4.35 4.45 -7.66
C THR A 116 -5.75 4.13 -7.16
N LEU A 117 -5.83 3.58 -5.96
CA LEU A 117 -7.08 3.20 -5.33
C LEU A 117 -7.40 4.08 -4.14
N GLU A 118 -8.66 4.47 -4.04
CA GLU A 118 -9.19 5.03 -2.80
C GLU A 118 -9.52 3.92 -1.83
N CYS A 119 -9.08 4.06 -0.59
CA CYS A 119 -9.12 2.99 0.39
C CYS A 119 -9.56 3.50 1.76
N LEU A 120 -10.10 2.59 2.56
CA LEU A 120 -10.47 2.83 3.96
C LEU A 120 -9.67 1.90 4.88
N PRO A 121 -9.00 2.41 5.93
CA PRO A 121 -8.32 1.55 6.89
C PRO A 121 -9.32 0.73 7.70
N ARG A 122 -9.10 -0.58 7.83
CA ARG A 122 -9.98 -1.51 8.56
C ARG A 122 -9.31 -2.22 9.73
N ARG A 123 -8.01 -2.48 9.63
CA ARG A 123 -7.24 -3.18 10.67
C ARG A 123 -5.85 -2.60 10.73
N ILE A 124 -5.32 -2.45 11.93
CA ILE A 124 -3.95 -2.00 12.16
C ILE A 124 -3.30 -2.87 13.22
N VAL A 125 -2.08 -3.28 12.95
CA VAL A 125 -1.22 -4.04 13.86
C VAL A 125 0.06 -3.22 14.02
N LEU A 126 0.38 -2.85 15.27
CA LEU A 126 1.48 -1.94 15.60
C LEU A 126 2.81 -2.66 15.87
N ASP A 127 2.98 -3.86 15.33
CA ASP A 127 4.26 -4.57 15.40
C ASP A 127 5.28 -3.92 14.45
N GLU A 128 6.57 -4.22 14.58
CA GLU A 128 7.59 -3.78 13.63
C GLU A 128 7.83 -4.90 12.61
N PRO A 129 7.37 -4.77 11.34
CA PRO A 129 6.81 -3.58 10.68
C PRO A 129 5.30 -3.38 10.87
N VAL A 130 4.85 -2.10 10.83
CA VAL A 130 3.43 -1.77 11.07
C VAL A 130 2.58 -2.24 9.89
N GLU A 131 1.58 -3.07 10.19
CA GLU A 131 0.68 -3.63 9.19
C GLU A 131 -0.67 -2.94 9.21
N VAL A 132 -1.19 -2.61 8.03
CA VAL A 132 -2.48 -1.95 7.83
C VAL A 132 -3.27 -2.70 6.79
N GLY A 133 -4.38 -3.30 7.21
CA GLY A 133 -5.40 -3.81 6.31
C GLY A 133 -6.28 -2.67 5.83
N VAL A 134 -6.35 -2.48 4.51
CA VAL A 134 -7.21 -1.49 3.85
C VAL A 134 -8.27 -2.16 3.00
N GLU A 135 -9.44 -1.54 2.92
CA GLU A 135 -10.53 -1.91 2.02
C GLU A 135 -10.56 -0.94 0.84
N VAL A 136 -10.72 -1.45 -0.38
CA VAL A 136 -10.84 -0.64 -1.59
C VAL A 136 -12.27 -0.09 -1.69
N SER A 137 -12.41 1.23 -1.85
CA SER A 137 -13.71 1.88 -2.04
C SER A 137 -14.39 1.38 -3.32
N ASP A 138 -15.70 1.21 -3.26
CA ASP A 138 -16.51 0.84 -4.44
C ASP A 138 -16.52 1.93 -5.52
N GLU A 139 -16.20 3.17 -5.16
CA GLU A 139 -16.15 4.32 -6.06
C GLU A 139 -14.83 4.43 -6.84
N SER A 140 -13.88 3.52 -6.61
CA SER A 140 -12.58 3.57 -7.27
C SER A 140 -12.65 3.10 -8.74
N ASP A 141 -12.42 4.03 -9.68
CA ASP A 141 -12.40 3.77 -11.13
C ASP A 141 -11.42 2.68 -11.55
N ASP A 142 -10.30 2.54 -10.82
CA ASP A 142 -9.22 1.59 -11.11
C ASP A 142 -9.50 0.16 -10.64
N LYS A 143 -10.63 -0.08 -9.95
CA LYS A 143 -11.02 -1.39 -9.43
C LYS A 143 -11.12 -2.46 -10.53
N ALA A 144 -11.56 -2.07 -11.73
CA ALA A 144 -11.66 -2.96 -12.89
C ALA A 144 -10.28 -3.47 -13.37
N ARG A 145 -9.20 -2.71 -13.18
CA ARG A 145 -7.84 -3.14 -13.55
C ARG A 145 -7.33 -4.21 -12.60
N ILE A 146 -7.54 -4.03 -11.31
CA ILE A 146 -7.19 -5.02 -10.29
C ILE A 146 -7.97 -6.30 -10.49
N GLN A 147 -9.25 -6.20 -10.82
CA GLN A 147 -10.05 -7.38 -11.13
C GLN A 147 -9.47 -8.18 -12.30
N ARG A 148 -8.96 -7.53 -13.35
CA ARG A 148 -8.29 -8.23 -14.47
C ARG A 148 -6.99 -8.89 -14.06
N PHE A 149 -6.21 -8.26 -13.19
CA PHE A 149 -4.95 -8.83 -12.69
C PHE A 149 -5.17 -10.06 -11.79
N LEU A 150 -6.29 -10.10 -11.08
CA LEU A 150 -6.61 -11.17 -10.13
C LEU A 150 -7.37 -12.36 -10.77
N MET A 151 -7.75 -12.28 -12.05
CA MET A 151 -8.43 -13.33 -12.81
C MET A 151 -7.43 -14.17 -13.61
#